data_AF-A0A3D8IBS5-F1
#
_entry.id   AF-A0A3D8IBS5-F1
#
_cell.length_a   1.000
_cell.length_b   1.000
_cell.length_c   1.000
_cell.angle_alpha   90.00
_cell.angle_beta   90.00
_cell.angle_gamma   90.00
#
_symmetry.space_group_name_H-M   'P 1'
#
loop_
_entity.id
_entity.type
_entity.pdbx_description
1 polymer ?
#
loop_
_entity_poly.entity_id
_entity_poly.type
_entity_poly.pdbx_seq_one_letter_code
_entity_poly.pdbx_strand_id
1 'polypeptide(L)'
;MWGGVVYVSYNVFPGWEGKYSLRHLLKTYESNASGNQEKRIQQTISWAKDFFASSSLYAQQNPRTQEIYQELQTREINYLCHEFFNKDWHCLFFSQMAESMRQISCEFSTSAKLMWHFDPQTFSAQQKVLLAEARDSILQEQLKDYWINESFRMDCFVRGKRNLTQQERTKRLLQTHFVLLKSPFGFQNLPETPLEFQTLCQKILDFFAKDSYQPKTLQSLVQNFGLEMEFLLPIVCAMMTQGFLHPAQAYSHRISIQAKAHNQVLFSQKPKNTGLFLASASIGRGIFLDTITWNCLKGYIQGNYKKESLAEFVKCEIPNLPKESLENLVERFLRDIPLYQVLGILD
;
A
#
# COMPACT_ATOMS: atom_id res chain seq x y z
N MET A 1 -4.01 24.18 22.59
CA MET A 1 -2.81 23.82 21.80
C MET A 1 -3.26 23.05 20.58
N TRP A 2 -2.84 23.48 19.39
CA TRP A 2 -3.12 22.83 18.12
C TRP A 2 -2.43 21.46 18.10
N GLY A 3 -3.19 20.40 17.83
CA GLY A 3 -2.63 19.06 17.59
C GLY A 3 -2.13 18.95 16.15
N GLY A 4 -1.12 18.11 15.94
CA GLY A 4 -0.57 17.82 14.61
C GLY A 4 -0.19 16.35 14.49
N VAL A 5 -0.28 15.82 13.28
CA VAL A 5 0.13 14.45 12.93
C VAL A 5 1.28 14.55 11.93
N VAL A 6 2.35 13.82 12.18
CA VAL A 6 3.48 13.66 11.26
C VAL A 6 3.51 12.20 10.82
N TYR A 7 3.31 11.97 9.52
CA TYR A 7 3.55 10.68 8.89
C TYR A 7 5.00 10.64 8.42
N VAL A 8 5.74 9.59 8.80
CA VAL A 8 7.11 9.36 8.34
C VAL A 8 7.26 7.91 7.90
N SER A 9 7.84 7.73 6.72
CA SER A 9 8.25 6.43 6.21
C SER A 9 9.76 6.37 6.06
N TYR A 10 10.38 5.30 6.54
CA TYR A 10 11.84 5.21 6.65
C TYR A 10 12.32 3.76 6.73
N ASN A 11 13.55 3.55 6.28
CA ASN A 11 14.19 2.23 6.28
C ASN A 11 14.72 1.95 7.69
N VAL A 12 14.54 0.72 8.16
CA VAL A 12 14.85 0.37 9.56
C VAL A 12 15.74 -0.87 9.72
N PHE A 13 16.47 -0.88 10.84
CA PHE A 13 17.13 -2.07 11.34
C PHE A 13 16.16 -2.90 12.22
N PRO A 14 16.31 -4.24 12.24
CA PRO A 14 17.41 -5.02 11.64
C PRO A 14 17.22 -5.42 10.18
N GLY A 15 16.08 -5.15 9.52
CA GLY A 15 15.83 -5.67 8.17
C GLY A 15 16.77 -5.17 7.07
N TRP A 16 17.49 -4.07 7.33
CA TRP A 16 18.59 -3.57 6.49
C TRP A 16 19.99 -4.04 6.90
N GLU A 17 20.14 -4.79 7.98
CA GLU A 17 21.40 -5.43 8.33
C GLU A 17 21.83 -6.39 7.20
N GLY A 18 23.13 -6.43 6.93
CA GLY A 18 23.70 -7.13 5.78
C GLY A 18 23.45 -6.46 4.42
N LYS A 19 22.50 -5.53 4.30
CA LYS A 19 22.28 -4.73 3.08
C LYS A 19 23.01 -3.39 3.13
N TYR A 20 23.01 -2.77 4.31
CA TYR A 20 23.50 -1.42 4.55
C TYR A 20 24.98 -1.23 4.14
N SER A 21 25.86 -2.17 4.52
CA SER A 21 27.30 -2.08 4.21
C SER A 21 27.59 -2.15 2.71
N LEU A 22 26.86 -2.99 1.97
CA LEU A 22 27.00 -3.05 0.51
C LEU A 22 26.50 -1.75 -0.13
N ARG A 23 25.38 -1.20 0.33
CA ARG A 23 24.90 0.09 -0.16
C ARG A 23 25.95 1.19 0.05
N HIS A 24 26.59 1.23 1.21
CA HIS A 24 27.68 2.18 1.47
C HIS A 24 28.81 2.03 0.44
N LEU A 25 29.24 0.80 0.15
CA LEU A 25 30.25 0.52 -0.88
C LEU A 25 29.82 0.99 -2.28
N LEU A 26 28.59 0.66 -2.71
CA LEU A 26 28.04 1.09 -3.99
C LEU A 26 27.99 2.62 -4.09
N LYS A 27 27.54 3.31 -3.02
CA LYS A 27 27.47 4.77 -3.00
C LYS A 27 28.85 5.42 -3.05
N THR A 28 29.83 4.83 -2.38
CA THR A 28 31.23 5.28 -2.42
C THR A 28 31.80 5.15 -3.84
N TYR A 29 31.55 4.03 -4.53
CA TYR A 29 31.98 3.90 -5.93
C TYR A 29 31.28 4.92 -6.83
N GLU A 30 29.95 5.06 -6.73
CA GLU A 30 29.17 6.01 -7.53
C GLU A 30 29.66 7.45 -7.36
N SER A 31 30.07 7.84 -6.15
CA SER A 31 30.55 9.18 -5.85
C SER A 31 31.93 9.48 -6.46
N ASN A 32 32.73 8.44 -6.73
CA ASN A 32 34.05 8.55 -7.37
C ASN A 32 34.01 8.31 -8.90
N ALA A 33 32.87 7.88 -9.42
CA ALA A 33 32.68 7.63 -10.83
C ALA A 33 32.54 8.93 -11.65
N SER A 34 32.82 8.85 -12.95
CA SER A 34 32.83 10.03 -13.84
C SER A 34 31.59 10.09 -14.74
N GLY A 35 30.97 11.27 -14.82
CA GLY A 35 29.83 11.55 -15.69
C GLY A 35 28.60 12.05 -14.94
N ASN A 36 27.47 12.11 -15.65
CA ASN A 36 26.17 12.41 -15.04
C ASN A 36 25.70 11.26 -14.12
N GLN A 37 24.69 11.51 -13.29
CA GLN A 37 24.24 10.56 -12.27
C GLN A 37 23.87 9.19 -12.84
N GLU A 38 23.12 9.18 -13.96
CA GLU A 38 22.73 7.94 -14.63
C GLU A 38 23.94 7.11 -15.06
N LYS A 39 24.94 7.75 -15.70
CA LYS A 39 26.17 7.08 -16.13
C LYS A 39 26.98 6.54 -14.95
N ARG A 40 27.09 7.31 -13.86
CA ARG A 40 27.79 6.84 -12.64
C ARG A 40 27.09 5.63 -12.01
N ILE A 41 25.76 5.59 -12.01
CA ILE A 41 24.99 4.46 -11.52
C ILE A 41 25.17 3.22 -12.41
N GLN A 42 25.09 3.38 -13.73
CA GLN A 42 25.36 2.28 -14.67
C GLN A 42 26.78 1.71 -14.48
N GLN A 43 27.78 2.58 -14.34
CA GLN A 43 29.16 2.17 -14.03
C GLN A 43 29.25 1.43 -12.71
N THR A 44 28.54 1.89 -11.68
CA THR A 44 28.51 1.25 -10.36
C THR A 44 27.87 -0.14 -10.42
N ILE A 45 26.76 -0.29 -11.14
CA ILE A 45 26.09 -1.59 -11.34
C ILE A 45 27.02 -2.55 -12.09
N SER A 46 27.70 -2.07 -13.14
CA SER A 46 28.69 -2.87 -13.87
C SER A 46 29.82 -3.32 -12.95
N TRP A 47 30.41 -2.40 -12.19
CA TRP A 47 31.49 -2.70 -11.25
C TRP A 47 31.04 -3.66 -10.14
N ALA A 48 29.80 -3.53 -9.66
CA ALA A 48 29.27 -4.43 -8.65
C ALA A 48 29.31 -5.89 -9.12
N LYS A 49 29.07 -6.17 -10.41
CA LYS A 49 29.18 -7.53 -10.98
C LYS A 49 30.56 -8.12 -10.77
N ASP A 50 31.60 -7.33 -11.05
CA ASP A 50 32.99 -7.76 -10.88
C ASP A 50 33.33 -7.95 -9.41
N PHE A 51 32.84 -7.06 -8.53
CA PHE A 51 32.97 -7.21 -7.08
C PHE A 51 32.34 -8.52 -6.60
N PHE A 52 31.15 -8.87 -7.07
CA PHE A 52 30.49 -10.13 -6.72
C PHE A 52 31.22 -11.36 -7.26
N ALA A 53 31.80 -11.28 -8.47
CA ALA A 53 32.62 -12.34 -9.05
C ALA A 53 33.95 -12.56 -8.31
N SER A 54 34.47 -11.52 -7.63
CA SER A 54 35.75 -11.58 -6.90
C SER A 54 35.74 -12.49 -5.66
N SER A 55 34.59 -13.06 -5.28
CA SER A 55 34.46 -14.01 -4.16
C SER A 55 34.94 -13.44 -2.81
N SER A 56 34.61 -12.19 -2.51
CA SER A 56 34.96 -11.56 -1.22
C SER A 56 34.40 -12.32 -0.01
N LEU A 57 35.13 -12.31 1.11
CA LEU A 57 34.65 -12.87 2.38
C LEU A 57 33.30 -12.25 2.81
N TYR A 58 33.12 -10.95 2.54
CA TYR A 58 31.86 -10.25 2.78
C TYR A 58 30.69 -10.93 2.06
N ALA A 59 30.82 -11.22 0.75
CA ALA A 59 29.76 -11.87 -0.01
C ALA A 59 29.55 -13.34 0.38
N GLN A 60 30.59 -14.02 0.85
CA GLN A 60 30.50 -15.42 1.32
C GLN A 60 29.80 -15.54 2.68
N GLN A 61 30.04 -14.59 3.59
CA GLN A 61 29.54 -14.65 4.98
C GLN A 61 28.22 -13.90 5.18
N ASN A 62 27.73 -13.19 4.17
CA ASN A 62 26.50 -12.41 4.25
C ASN A 62 25.49 -12.86 3.18
N PRO A 63 24.51 -13.71 3.52
CA PRO A 63 23.56 -14.24 2.54
C PRO A 63 22.70 -13.14 1.87
N ARG A 64 22.51 -11.98 2.52
CA ARG A 64 21.74 -10.85 1.97
C ARG A 64 22.38 -10.23 0.74
N THR A 65 23.67 -10.44 0.51
CA THR A 65 24.34 -9.85 -0.65
C THR A 65 23.89 -10.49 -1.96
N GLN A 66 23.44 -11.76 -1.92
CA GLN A 66 22.88 -12.44 -3.09
C GLN A 66 21.53 -11.84 -3.49
N GLU A 67 20.67 -11.49 -2.52
CA GLU A 67 19.40 -10.79 -2.77
C GLU A 67 19.67 -9.45 -3.49
N ILE A 68 20.62 -8.65 -2.98
CA ILE A 68 20.96 -7.37 -3.60
C ILE A 68 21.57 -7.56 -4.99
N TYR A 69 22.44 -8.56 -5.15
CA TYR A 69 23.01 -8.85 -6.46
C TYR A 69 21.91 -9.11 -7.50
N GLN A 70 20.92 -9.92 -7.15
CA GLN A 70 19.75 -10.17 -8.00
C GLN A 70 18.94 -8.90 -8.27
N GLU A 71 18.71 -8.06 -7.25
CA GLU A 71 18.01 -6.78 -7.44
C GLU A 71 18.76 -5.85 -8.41
N LEU A 72 20.08 -5.73 -8.28
CA LEU A 72 20.93 -4.94 -9.18
C LEU A 72 20.89 -5.42 -10.63
N GLN A 73 20.58 -6.71 -10.88
CA GLN A 73 20.45 -7.26 -12.23
C GLN A 73 19.04 -7.09 -12.82
N THR A 74 18.00 -7.08 -11.98
CA THR A 74 16.62 -7.28 -12.42
C THR A 74 15.74 -6.03 -12.29
N ARG A 75 16.09 -5.10 -11.41
CA ARG A 75 15.29 -3.88 -11.16
C ARG A 75 15.68 -2.78 -12.13
N GLU A 76 14.71 -1.94 -12.47
CA GLU A 76 14.93 -0.75 -13.30
C GLU A 76 15.82 0.28 -12.61
N ILE A 77 16.56 1.06 -13.40
CA ILE A 77 17.53 2.03 -12.90
C ILE A 77 16.91 3.05 -11.94
N ASN A 78 15.69 3.51 -12.20
CA ASN A 78 14.99 4.47 -11.34
C ASN A 78 14.75 3.90 -9.93
N TYR A 79 14.35 2.63 -9.84
CA TYR A 79 14.19 1.95 -8.54
C TYR A 79 15.53 1.88 -7.81
N LEU A 80 16.58 1.43 -8.51
CA LEU A 80 17.92 1.33 -7.92
C LEU A 80 18.46 2.68 -7.45
N CYS A 81 18.20 3.76 -8.19
CA CYS A 81 18.52 5.14 -7.79
C CYS A 81 17.89 5.47 -6.43
N HIS A 82 16.59 5.22 -6.30
CA HIS A 82 15.82 5.51 -5.09
C HIS A 82 16.17 4.59 -3.91
N GLU A 83 16.59 3.35 -4.17
CA GLU A 83 16.89 2.40 -3.10
C GLU A 83 18.33 2.54 -2.60
N PHE A 84 19.31 2.57 -3.50
CA PHE A 84 20.73 2.47 -3.14
C PHE A 84 21.52 3.78 -3.28
N PHE A 85 21.09 4.71 -4.13
CA PHE A 85 21.92 5.85 -4.53
C PHE A 85 21.46 7.22 -4.02
N ASN A 86 20.44 7.29 -3.17
CA ASN A 86 20.09 8.52 -2.44
C ASN A 86 21.30 9.09 -1.67
N LYS A 87 21.45 10.42 -1.71
CA LYS A 87 22.57 11.14 -1.08
C LYS A 87 22.54 11.03 0.44
N ASP A 88 21.45 11.50 1.05
CA ASP A 88 21.28 11.57 2.50
C ASP A 88 20.25 10.53 2.93
N TRP A 89 20.71 9.29 3.09
CA TRP A 89 19.86 8.15 3.47
C TRP A 89 20.48 7.47 4.68
N HIS A 90 19.71 7.42 5.76
CA HIS A 90 20.12 6.81 7.03
C HIS A 90 19.06 5.79 7.43
N CYS A 91 19.51 4.57 7.70
CA CYS A 91 18.70 3.53 8.30
C CYS A 91 18.81 3.66 9.82
N LEU A 92 17.69 3.56 10.52
CA LEU A 92 17.62 3.78 11.97
C LEU A 92 16.89 2.63 12.64
N PHE A 93 17.18 2.41 13.93
CA PHE A 93 16.26 1.63 14.76
C PHE A 93 15.01 2.46 15.06
N PHE A 94 13.85 1.80 15.22
CA PHE A 94 12.60 2.49 15.60
C PHE A 94 12.77 3.35 16.85
N SER A 95 13.48 2.83 17.86
CA SER A 95 13.81 3.55 19.08
C SER A 95 14.53 4.89 18.85
N GLN A 96 15.44 4.96 17.87
CA GLN A 96 16.16 6.19 17.51
C GLN A 96 15.26 7.19 16.79
N MET A 97 14.35 6.71 15.93
CA MET A 97 13.34 7.57 15.29
C MET A 97 12.39 8.15 16.35
N ALA A 98 11.93 7.32 17.27
CA ALA A 98 11.05 7.77 18.36
C ALA A 98 11.73 8.83 19.24
N GLU A 99 13.01 8.69 19.55
CA GLU A 99 13.78 9.69 20.29
C GLU A 99 13.94 10.99 19.49
N SER A 100 14.26 10.90 18.19
CA SER A 100 14.34 12.07 17.31
C SER A 100 13.02 12.86 17.26
N MET A 101 11.89 12.15 17.20
CA MET A 101 10.56 12.77 17.21
C MET A 101 10.23 13.42 18.57
N ARG A 102 10.69 12.83 19.67
CA ARG A 102 10.50 13.38 21.02
C ARG A 102 11.18 14.74 21.18
N GLN A 103 12.33 14.96 20.55
CA GLN A 103 13.04 16.25 20.57
C GLN A 103 12.20 17.40 19.98
N ILE A 104 11.27 17.12 19.08
CA ILE A 104 10.32 18.09 18.53
C ILE A 104 8.93 18.00 19.19
N SER A 105 8.83 17.44 20.39
CA SER A 105 7.58 17.24 21.14
C SER A 105 6.53 16.39 20.41
N CYS A 106 6.98 15.47 19.57
CA CYS A 106 6.14 14.48 18.92
C CYS A 106 6.37 13.10 19.55
N GLU A 107 5.28 12.39 19.82
CA GLU A 107 5.33 11.04 20.38
C GLU A 107 4.78 10.03 19.39
N PHE A 108 5.27 8.79 19.46
CA PHE A 108 4.73 7.71 18.65
C PHE A 108 3.24 7.50 18.96
N SER A 109 2.41 7.60 17.91
CA SER A 109 0.99 7.32 18.00
C SER A 109 0.70 5.89 17.59
N THR A 110 1.13 5.52 16.38
CA THR A 110 0.86 4.20 15.79
C THR A 110 1.65 3.99 14.50
N SER A 111 1.84 2.73 14.10
CA SER A 111 2.18 2.40 12.72
C SER A 111 1.01 2.71 11.77
N ALA A 112 1.33 3.18 10.58
CA ALA A 112 0.43 3.34 9.44
C ALA A 112 0.24 2.03 8.66
N LYS A 113 1.02 0.97 8.96
CA LYS A 113 0.77 -0.39 8.46
C LYS A 113 -0.41 -0.99 9.21
N LEU A 114 -1.56 -1.15 8.57
CA LEU A 114 -2.78 -1.65 9.22
C LEU A 114 -2.57 -3.00 9.90
N MET A 115 -1.91 -3.93 9.21
CA MET A 115 -1.67 -5.27 9.75
C MET A 115 -0.69 -5.30 10.93
N TRP A 116 0.06 -4.24 11.17
CA TRP A 116 0.96 -4.12 12.31
C TRP A 116 0.24 -4.05 13.66
N HIS A 117 -1.04 -3.64 13.63
CA HIS A 117 -1.89 -3.53 14.82
C HIS A 117 -2.34 -4.87 15.37
N PHE A 118 -2.16 -5.94 14.60
CA PHE A 118 -2.49 -7.29 15.00
C PHE A 118 -1.19 -8.06 15.17
N ASP A 119 -1.05 -8.74 16.30
CA ASP A 119 0.12 -9.60 16.48
C ASP A 119 0.10 -10.68 15.40
N PRO A 120 1.20 -10.86 14.64
CA PRO A 120 1.27 -11.88 13.61
C PRO A 120 0.87 -13.23 14.18
N GLN A 121 0.02 -13.97 13.47
CA GLN A 121 -0.34 -15.33 13.87
C GLN A 121 0.89 -16.26 13.93
N THR A 122 1.97 -15.88 13.24
CA THR A 122 3.28 -16.54 13.28
C THR A 122 4.04 -16.35 14.58
N PHE A 123 3.61 -15.45 15.48
CA PHE A 123 4.30 -15.25 16.76
C PHE A 123 4.14 -16.47 17.67
N SER A 124 5.27 -16.99 18.13
CA SER A 124 5.32 -18.09 19.10
C SER A 124 4.77 -17.66 20.45
N ALA A 125 4.40 -18.64 21.29
CA ALA A 125 3.97 -18.37 22.66
C ALA A 125 5.03 -17.59 23.45
N GLN A 126 6.31 -17.91 23.24
CA GLN A 126 7.42 -17.22 23.90
C GLN A 126 7.55 -15.76 23.46
N GLN A 127 7.38 -15.46 22.18
CA GLN A 127 7.40 -14.08 21.68
C GLN A 127 6.26 -13.26 22.30
N LYS A 128 5.06 -13.83 22.43
CA LYS A 128 3.93 -13.16 23.10
C LYS A 128 4.19 -12.87 24.57
N VAL A 129 4.85 -13.78 25.29
CA VAL A 129 5.27 -13.56 26.68
C VAL A 129 6.27 -12.40 26.76
N LEU A 130 7.34 -12.44 25.97
CA LEU A 130 8.35 -11.36 25.95
C LEU A 130 7.76 -10.00 25.59
N LEU A 131 6.79 -9.96 24.67
CA LEU A 131 6.09 -8.74 24.30
C LEU A 131 5.25 -8.18 25.46
N ALA A 132 4.58 -9.05 26.21
CA ALA A 132 3.79 -8.67 27.38
C ALA A 132 4.66 -8.20 28.56
N GLU A 133 5.88 -8.72 28.70
CA GLU A 133 6.85 -8.30 29.72
C GLU A 133 7.45 -6.91 29.44
N ALA A 134 7.62 -6.55 28.17
CA ALA A 134 8.11 -5.23 27.77
C ALA A 134 7.07 -4.15 28.10
N ARG A 135 7.28 -3.39 29.19
CA ARG A 135 6.36 -2.32 29.62
C ARG A 135 6.42 -1.05 28.75
N ASP A 136 7.56 -0.80 28.11
CA ASP A 136 7.74 0.35 27.23
C ASP A 136 7.23 0.03 25.83
N SER A 137 6.26 0.82 25.33
CA SER A 137 5.75 0.70 23.96
C SER A 137 6.84 0.82 22.90
N ILE A 138 7.92 1.56 23.17
CA ILE A 138 9.02 1.70 22.21
C ILE A 138 9.78 0.38 22.08
N LEU A 139 10.02 -0.30 23.21
CA LEU A 139 10.66 -1.61 23.22
C LEU A 139 9.76 -2.67 22.58
N GLN A 140 8.44 -2.65 22.84
CA GLN A 140 7.49 -3.57 22.22
C GLN A 140 7.54 -3.50 20.69
N GLU A 141 7.51 -2.29 20.13
CA GLU A 141 7.62 -2.06 18.69
C GLU A 141 8.98 -2.48 18.14
N GLN A 142 10.06 -2.18 18.86
CA GLN A 142 11.40 -2.60 18.46
C GLN A 142 11.56 -4.12 18.44
N LEU A 143 11.00 -4.84 19.42
CA LEU A 143 11.00 -6.31 19.45
C LEU A 143 10.28 -6.90 18.23
N LYS A 144 9.15 -6.31 17.85
CA LYS A 144 8.44 -6.69 16.62
C LYS A 144 9.32 -6.53 15.39
N ASP A 145 10.06 -5.43 15.26
CA ASP A 145 11.01 -5.22 14.15
C ASP A 145 12.03 -6.38 14.06
N TYR A 146 12.52 -6.89 15.20
CA TYR A 146 13.43 -8.03 15.23
C TYR A 146 12.77 -9.34 14.83
N TRP A 147 11.58 -9.64 15.34
CA TRP A 147 10.92 -10.92 15.09
C TRP A 147 10.45 -11.10 13.66
N ILE A 148 10.06 -10.01 12.98
CA ILE A 148 9.67 -10.07 11.57
C ILE A 148 10.76 -9.59 10.62
N ASN A 149 11.93 -9.22 11.16
CA ASN A 149 13.05 -8.65 10.43
C ASN A 149 12.61 -7.48 9.54
N GLU A 150 11.88 -6.53 10.14
CA GLU A 150 11.29 -5.38 9.45
C GLU A 150 12.38 -4.52 8.84
N SER A 151 12.20 -4.14 7.57
CA SER A 151 13.16 -3.32 6.81
C SER A 151 12.61 -1.94 6.48
N PHE A 152 11.31 -1.70 6.68
CA PHE A 152 10.70 -0.43 6.33
C PHE A 152 9.53 -0.12 7.26
N ARG A 153 9.55 1.03 7.91
CA ARG A 153 8.43 1.49 8.74
C ARG A 153 7.70 2.65 8.09
N MET A 154 6.41 2.73 8.41
CA MET A 154 5.55 3.88 8.13
C MET A 154 4.82 4.16 9.42
N ASP A 155 5.12 5.28 10.06
CA ASP A 155 4.65 5.60 11.40
C ASP A 155 4.03 6.99 11.47
N CYS A 156 3.03 7.13 12.34
CA CYS A 156 2.38 8.38 12.68
C CYS A 156 2.86 8.82 14.06
N PHE A 157 3.41 10.03 14.14
CA PHE A 157 3.78 10.72 15.37
C PHE A 157 2.84 11.89 15.61
N VAL A 158 2.55 12.21 16.87
CA VAL A 158 1.59 13.26 17.22
C VAL A 158 2.12 14.19 18.30
N ARG A 159 1.79 15.48 18.17
CA ARG A 159 2.01 16.46 19.23
C ARG A 159 0.76 16.58 20.11
N GLY A 160 0.92 16.40 21.41
CA GLY A 160 -0.20 16.46 22.36
C GLY A 160 -1.14 15.25 22.25
N LYS A 161 -0.59 14.04 22.38
CA LYS A 161 -1.31 12.77 22.28
C LYS A 161 -2.55 12.76 23.19
N ARG A 162 -3.69 12.34 22.64
CA ARG A 162 -4.94 12.13 23.38
C ARG A 162 -5.42 10.72 23.13
N ASN A 163 -5.49 9.92 24.20
CA ASN A 163 -5.95 8.55 24.10
C ASN A 163 -7.48 8.51 24.08
N LEU A 164 -8.03 7.67 23.21
CA LEU A 164 -9.44 7.31 23.26
C LEU A 164 -9.63 6.24 24.34
N THR A 165 -10.75 6.30 25.05
CA THR A 165 -11.21 5.18 25.86
C THR A 165 -11.53 3.99 24.96
N GLN A 166 -11.53 2.77 25.52
CA GLN A 166 -11.91 1.57 24.77
C GLN A 166 -13.32 1.69 24.17
N GLN A 167 -14.27 2.24 24.92
CA GLN A 167 -15.64 2.45 24.46
C GLN A 167 -15.71 3.42 23.28
N GLU A 168 -15.00 4.55 23.34
CA GLU A 168 -14.93 5.49 22.22
C GLU A 168 -14.29 4.86 20.99
N ARG A 169 -13.21 4.10 21.16
CA ARG A 169 -12.55 3.38 20.07
C ARG A 169 -13.49 2.40 19.40
N THR A 170 -14.13 1.52 20.17
CA THR A 170 -15.09 0.53 19.65
C THR A 170 -16.26 1.20 18.94
N LYS A 171 -16.84 2.25 19.55
CA LYS A 171 -17.93 3.01 18.92
C LYS A 171 -17.51 3.60 17.57
N ARG A 172 -16.33 4.24 17.49
CA ARG A 172 -15.83 4.84 16.24
C ARG A 172 -15.53 3.79 15.17
N LEU A 173 -14.93 2.66 15.53
CA LEU A 173 -14.66 1.55 14.60
C LEU A 173 -15.96 0.99 14.03
N LEU A 174 -16.93 0.68 14.90
CA LEU A 174 -18.25 0.18 14.48
C LEU A 174 -18.98 1.15 13.54
N GLN A 175 -18.83 2.46 13.75
CA GLN A 175 -19.44 3.51 12.93
C GLN A 175 -18.65 3.85 11.65
N THR A 176 -17.45 3.28 11.46
CA THR A 176 -16.65 3.53 10.25
C THR A 176 -17.31 2.86 9.06
N HIS A 177 -17.54 3.64 7.99
CA HIS A 177 -18.08 3.15 6.73
C HIS A 177 -16.94 2.68 5.83
N PHE A 178 -17.14 1.57 5.14
CA PHE A 178 -16.19 1.02 4.17
C PHE A 178 -16.88 0.85 2.82
N VAL A 179 -16.10 1.06 1.76
CA VAL A 179 -16.52 0.91 0.37
C VAL A 179 -15.51 0.04 -0.38
N LEU A 180 -15.97 -0.68 -1.39
CA LEU A 180 -15.10 -1.39 -2.32
C LEU A 180 -14.34 -0.39 -3.21
N LEU A 181 -13.11 -0.74 -3.57
CA LEU A 181 -12.29 -0.02 -4.54
C LEU A 181 -12.27 -0.69 -5.91
N LYS A 182 -12.58 -1.98 -5.94
CA LYS A 182 -12.65 -2.82 -7.14
C LYS A 182 -13.71 -3.90 -6.95
N SER A 183 -14.15 -4.45 -8.07
CA SER A 183 -15.04 -5.61 -8.17
C SER A 183 -14.61 -6.74 -7.20
N PRO A 184 -15.56 -7.48 -6.57
CA PRO A 184 -15.30 -8.38 -5.43
C PRO A 184 -14.54 -9.67 -5.77
N PHE A 185 -13.80 -9.73 -6.88
CA PHE A 185 -13.05 -10.91 -7.30
C PHE A 185 -11.55 -10.75 -7.06
N GLY A 186 -10.89 -11.85 -6.70
CA GLY A 186 -9.42 -11.95 -6.71
C GLY A 186 -8.75 -11.64 -5.38
N PHE A 187 -9.44 -11.87 -4.24
CA PHE A 187 -8.76 -11.84 -2.95
C PHE A 187 -7.63 -12.88 -2.98
N GLN A 188 -6.39 -12.41 -2.85
CA GLN A 188 -5.23 -13.29 -2.93
C GLN A 188 -5.06 -13.96 -1.58
N ASN A 189 -5.46 -15.23 -1.53
CA ASN A 189 -5.22 -16.09 -0.39
C ASN A 189 -3.77 -16.60 -0.43
N LEU A 190 -3.19 -16.83 0.74
CA LEU A 190 -1.97 -17.63 0.82
C LEU A 190 -2.30 -19.07 0.38
N PRO A 191 -1.38 -19.79 -0.28
CA PRO A 191 -1.63 -21.13 -0.81
C PRO A 191 -2.20 -22.14 0.20
N GLU A 192 -1.93 -21.95 1.49
CA GLU A 192 -2.33 -22.84 2.59
C GLU A 192 -3.60 -22.37 3.33
N THR A 193 -4.29 -21.35 2.82
CA THR A 193 -5.46 -20.78 3.52
C THR A 193 -6.65 -21.73 3.45
N PRO A 194 -7.29 -22.11 4.59
CA PRO A 194 -8.45 -23.01 4.59
C PRO A 194 -9.61 -22.50 3.73
N LEU A 195 -10.25 -23.39 2.96
CA LEU A 195 -11.34 -23.05 2.03
C LEU A 195 -12.51 -22.29 2.71
N GLU A 196 -12.81 -22.63 3.96
CA GLU A 196 -13.85 -21.95 4.75
C GLU A 196 -13.54 -20.47 4.94
N PHE A 197 -12.27 -20.13 5.22
CA PHE A 197 -11.84 -18.75 5.37
C PHE A 197 -11.85 -18.01 4.03
N GLN A 198 -11.43 -18.66 2.93
CA GLN A 198 -11.53 -18.09 1.59
C GLN A 198 -12.98 -17.76 1.23
N THR A 199 -13.89 -18.68 1.55
CA THR A 199 -15.33 -18.52 1.34
C THR A 199 -15.89 -17.37 2.18
N LEU A 200 -15.44 -17.23 3.44
CA LEU A 200 -15.80 -16.10 4.29
C LEU A 200 -15.33 -14.77 3.69
N CYS A 201 -14.07 -14.68 3.25
CA CYS A 201 -13.53 -13.48 2.61
C CYS A 201 -14.36 -13.09 1.38
N GLN A 202 -14.73 -14.05 0.53
CA GLN A 202 -15.57 -13.77 -0.63
C GLN A 202 -16.95 -13.25 -0.21
N LYS A 203 -17.61 -13.89 0.77
CA LYS A 203 -18.91 -13.43 1.29
C LYS A 203 -18.85 -12.02 1.84
N ILE A 204 -17.75 -11.63 2.50
CA ILE A 204 -17.55 -10.27 3.00
C ILE A 204 -17.43 -9.27 1.83
N LEU A 205 -16.68 -9.60 0.78
CA LEU A 205 -16.61 -8.74 -0.42
C LEU A 205 -17.98 -8.62 -1.10
N ASP A 206 -18.71 -9.71 -1.25
CA ASP A 206 -20.06 -9.72 -1.82
C ASP A 206 -21.03 -8.88 -0.97
N PHE A 207 -20.90 -8.91 0.37
CA PHE A 207 -21.66 -8.05 1.26
C PHE A 207 -21.42 -6.56 0.96
N PHE A 208 -20.17 -6.15 0.72
CA PHE A 208 -19.89 -4.76 0.34
C PHE A 208 -20.38 -4.42 -1.07
N ALA A 209 -20.46 -5.39 -1.99
CA ALA A 209 -20.96 -5.19 -3.34
C ALA A 209 -22.49 -5.02 -3.45
N LYS A 210 -23.25 -5.56 -2.49
CA LYS A 210 -24.72 -5.39 -2.40
C LYS A 210 -25.15 -3.92 -2.41
N ASP A 211 -26.41 -3.68 -2.75
CA ASP A 211 -27.04 -2.34 -2.73
C ASP A 211 -26.24 -1.33 -3.56
N SER A 212 -25.85 -1.74 -4.78
CA SER A 212 -25.07 -0.91 -5.70
C SER A 212 -23.78 -0.35 -5.07
N TYR A 213 -23.03 -1.20 -4.36
CA TYR A 213 -21.75 -0.84 -3.75
C TYR A 213 -21.80 0.26 -2.67
N GLN A 214 -22.99 0.63 -2.17
CA GLN A 214 -23.11 1.69 -1.17
C GLN A 214 -22.24 1.39 0.07
N PRO A 215 -21.59 2.40 0.69
CA PRO A 215 -20.71 2.20 1.83
C PRO A 215 -21.47 1.58 3.01
N LYS A 216 -20.87 0.58 3.66
CA LYS A 216 -21.47 -0.15 4.79
C LYS A 216 -20.58 -0.03 6.02
N THR A 217 -21.18 -0.01 7.20
CA THR A 217 -20.44 0.13 8.45
C THR A 217 -19.83 -1.19 8.90
N LEU A 218 -18.78 -1.13 9.72
CA LEU A 218 -18.30 -2.32 10.44
C LEU A 218 -19.40 -2.91 11.33
N GLN A 219 -20.27 -2.07 11.90
CA GLN A 219 -21.43 -2.53 12.66
C GLN A 219 -22.39 -3.39 11.85
N SER A 220 -22.74 -2.98 10.63
CA SER A 220 -23.63 -3.79 9.78
C SER A 220 -22.98 -5.07 9.31
N LEU A 221 -21.64 -5.08 9.13
CA LEU A 221 -20.88 -6.31 8.87
C LEU A 221 -20.98 -7.28 10.06
N VAL A 222 -20.71 -6.82 11.28
CA VAL A 222 -20.84 -7.60 12.52
C VAL A 222 -22.24 -8.21 12.63
N GLN A 223 -23.28 -7.40 12.43
CA GLN A 223 -24.68 -7.84 12.49
C GLN A 223 -25.03 -8.87 11.40
N ASN A 224 -24.58 -8.66 10.16
CA ASN A 224 -24.89 -9.55 9.04
C ASN A 224 -24.25 -10.93 9.18
N PHE A 225 -23.03 -11.00 9.72
CA PHE A 225 -22.29 -12.26 9.87
C PHE A 225 -22.46 -12.91 11.24
N GLY A 226 -22.96 -12.18 12.26
CA GLY A 226 -23.07 -12.69 13.63
C GLY A 226 -21.69 -13.00 14.25
N LEU A 227 -20.66 -12.27 13.84
CA LEU A 227 -19.27 -12.47 14.28
C LEU A 227 -18.77 -11.23 15.02
N GLU A 228 -17.93 -11.45 16.04
CA GLU A 228 -17.34 -10.38 16.84
C GLU A 228 -16.47 -9.43 16.01
N MET A 229 -16.44 -8.17 16.42
CA MET A 229 -15.65 -7.13 15.75
C MET A 229 -14.16 -7.48 15.74
N GLU A 230 -13.65 -8.05 16.83
CA GLU A 230 -12.26 -8.45 17.02
C GLU A 230 -11.81 -9.50 16.01
N PHE A 231 -12.75 -10.34 15.52
CA PHE A 231 -12.49 -11.33 14.48
C PHE A 231 -12.56 -10.73 13.08
N LEU A 232 -13.53 -9.85 12.81
CA LEU A 232 -13.75 -9.27 11.49
C LEU A 232 -12.78 -8.13 11.15
N LEU A 233 -12.36 -7.34 12.13
CA LEU A 233 -11.53 -6.15 11.91
C LEU A 233 -10.17 -6.49 11.26
N PRO A 234 -9.40 -7.52 11.68
CA PRO A 234 -8.18 -7.92 10.99
C PRO A 234 -8.41 -8.32 9.53
N ILE A 235 -9.54 -8.97 9.23
CA ILE A 235 -9.91 -9.39 7.86
C ILE A 235 -10.17 -8.15 6.99
N VAL A 236 -10.94 -7.19 7.50
CA VAL A 236 -11.19 -5.91 6.82
C VAL A 236 -9.88 -5.15 6.60
N CYS A 237 -8.99 -5.09 7.59
CA CYS A 237 -7.67 -4.48 7.45
C CYS A 237 -6.81 -5.19 6.39
N ALA A 238 -6.84 -6.52 6.32
CA ALA A 238 -6.13 -7.27 5.28
C ALA A 238 -6.68 -6.98 3.88
N MET A 239 -8.02 -6.91 3.74
CA MET A 239 -8.68 -6.50 2.49
C MET A 239 -8.31 -5.06 2.09
N MET A 240 -8.15 -4.14 3.05
CA MET A 240 -7.65 -2.79 2.78
C MET A 240 -6.20 -2.81 2.29
N THR A 241 -5.33 -3.62 2.93
CA THR A 241 -3.93 -3.78 2.49
C THR A 241 -3.83 -4.37 1.08
N GLN A 242 -4.76 -5.24 0.68
CA GLN A 242 -4.87 -5.78 -0.68
C GLN A 242 -5.62 -4.86 -1.67
N GLY A 243 -6.04 -3.67 -1.23
CA GLY A 243 -6.73 -2.69 -2.07
C GLY A 243 -8.15 -3.08 -2.49
N PHE A 244 -8.84 -3.91 -1.72
CA PHE A 244 -10.26 -4.22 -1.94
C PHE A 244 -11.18 -3.21 -1.27
N LEU A 245 -10.88 -2.84 -0.03
CA LEU A 245 -11.72 -1.96 0.78
C LEU A 245 -10.99 -0.67 1.15
N HIS A 246 -11.77 0.37 1.44
CA HIS A 246 -11.26 1.59 2.05
C HIS A 246 -12.33 2.25 2.92
N PRO A 247 -11.94 2.96 4.01
CA PRO A 247 -12.84 3.84 4.72
C PRO A 247 -13.44 4.88 3.77
N ALA A 248 -14.76 4.97 3.79
CA ALA A 248 -15.52 6.01 3.10
C ALA A 248 -15.77 7.19 4.05
N GLN A 249 -15.89 8.38 3.47
CA GLN A 249 -16.17 9.62 4.18
C GLN A 249 -17.26 10.40 3.46
N ALA A 250 -18.00 11.20 4.23
CA ALA A 250 -18.87 12.21 3.65
C ALA A 250 -18.03 13.29 2.96
N TYR A 251 -18.52 13.79 1.83
CA TYR A 251 -17.89 14.86 1.08
C TYR A 251 -18.94 15.88 0.63
N SER A 252 -18.51 17.13 0.45
CA SER A 252 -19.39 18.18 -0.05
C SER A 252 -19.51 18.12 -1.57
N HIS A 253 -20.58 18.71 -2.11
CA HIS A 253 -20.77 18.87 -3.55
C HIS A 253 -19.56 19.53 -4.23
N ARG A 254 -18.93 20.51 -3.56
CA ARG A 254 -17.69 21.16 -4.04
C ARG A 254 -16.55 20.16 -4.25
N ILE A 255 -16.30 19.27 -3.27
CA ILE A 255 -15.24 18.26 -3.37
C ILE A 255 -15.53 17.28 -4.52
N SER A 256 -16.79 16.92 -4.72
CA SER A 256 -17.20 16.06 -5.85
C SER A 256 -16.86 16.70 -7.19
N ILE A 257 -17.26 17.97 -7.40
CA ILE A 257 -16.94 18.71 -8.64
C ILE A 257 -15.42 18.80 -8.83
N GLN A 258 -14.67 19.15 -7.79
CA GLN A 258 -13.22 19.31 -7.88
C GLN A 258 -12.51 17.99 -8.24
N ALA A 259 -12.93 16.88 -7.63
CA ALA A 259 -12.39 15.55 -7.95
C ALA A 259 -12.66 15.18 -9.41
N LYS A 260 -13.91 15.39 -9.89
CA LYS A 260 -14.29 15.12 -11.29
C LYS A 260 -13.53 15.99 -12.29
N ALA A 261 -13.41 17.30 -12.01
CA ALA A 261 -12.63 18.21 -12.85
C ALA A 261 -11.14 17.82 -12.89
N HIS A 262 -10.57 17.40 -11.76
CA HIS A 262 -9.20 16.88 -11.71
C HIS A 262 -9.05 15.61 -12.56
N ASN A 263 -9.99 14.67 -12.44
CA ASN A 263 -9.99 13.43 -13.23
C ASN A 263 -10.09 13.70 -14.74
N GLN A 264 -10.88 14.68 -15.17
CA GLN A 264 -10.95 15.09 -16.57
C GLN A 264 -9.60 15.57 -17.12
N VAL A 265 -8.83 16.31 -16.32
CA VAL A 265 -7.46 16.73 -16.67
C VAL A 265 -6.53 15.52 -16.77
N LEU A 266 -6.67 14.53 -15.89
CA LEU A 266 -5.86 13.31 -15.95
C LEU A 266 -6.16 12.47 -17.21
N PHE A 267 -7.43 12.38 -17.62
CA PHE A 267 -7.80 11.66 -18.85
C PHE A 267 -7.33 12.33 -20.15
N SER A 268 -7.14 13.66 -20.14
CA SER A 268 -6.65 14.40 -21.32
C SER A 268 -5.14 14.35 -21.47
N GLN A 269 -4.41 13.96 -20.42
CA GLN A 269 -2.97 13.80 -20.45
C GLN A 269 -2.60 12.34 -20.82
N LYS A 270 -1.55 12.18 -21.63
CA LYS A 270 -0.92 10.86 -21.77
C LYS A 270 -0.29 10.50 -20.43
N PRO A 271 -0.58 9.32 -19.84
CA PRO A 271 0.07 8.89 -18.61
C PRO A 271 1.59 8.93 -18.78
N LYS A 272 2.28 9.81 -18.04
CA LYS A 272 3.74 9.96 -18.11
C LYS A 272 4.37 9.19 -16.94
N ASN A 273 4.80 7.94 -17.11
CA ASN A 273 5.50 7.12 -16.10
C ASN A 273 4.87 7.06 -14.68
N THR A 274 3.75 7.71 -14.44
CA THR A 274 2.96 7.76 -13.21
C THR A 274 1.85 6.75 -13.34
N GLY A 275 1.56 6.01 -12.27
CA GLY A 275 0.44 5.07 -12.25
C GLY A 275 -0.89 5.74 -12.62
N LEU A 276 -1.85 4.93 -13.06
CA LEU A 276 -3.17 5.38 -13.47
C LEU A 276 -4.03 5.61 -12.22
N PHE A 277 -3.97 6.82 -11.67
CA PHE A 277 -4.75 7.18 -10.48
C PHE A 277 -5.87 8.16 -10.83
N LEU A 278 -7.04 7.98 -10.22
CA LEU A 278 -8.13 8.97 -10.25
C LEU A 278 -8.50 9.39 -8.83
N ALA A 279 -8.76 10.68 -8.64
CA ALA A 279 -9.26 11.22 -7.39
C ALA A 279 -10.67 10.70 -7.11
N SER A 280 -10.91 10.21 -5.89
CA SER A 280 -12.21 9.79 -5.41
C SER A 280 -12.62 10.62 -4.19
N ALA A 281 -13.73 11.36 -4.32
CA ALA A 281 -14.26 12.19 -3.24
C ALA A 281 -14.70 11.36 -2.03
N SER A 282 -15.29 10.19 -2.29
CA SER A 282 -15.82 9.27 -1.28
C SER A 282 -14.78 8.72 -0.31
N ILE A 283 -13.51 8.64 -0.72
CA ILE A 283 -12.42 8.12 0.11
C ILE A 283 -11.30 9.15 0.38
N GLY A 284 -11.38 10.33 -0.26
CA GLY A 284 -10.43 11.43 -0.04
C GLY A 284 -9.01 11.19 -0.57
N ARG A 285 -8.84 10.27 -1.52
CA ARG A 285 -7.54 9.90 -2.09
C ARG A 285 -7.67 9.44 -3.54
N GLY A 286 -6.53 9.21 -4.19
CA GLY A 286 -6.46 8.54 -5.48
C GLY A 286 -6.74 7.04 -5.37
N ILE A 287 -7.54 6.50 -6.29
CA ILE A 287 -7.66 5.07 -6.55
C ILE A 287 -6.75 4.70 -7.71
N PHE A 288 -6.02 3.59 -7.58
CA PHE A 288 -5.26 3.01 -8.69
C PHE A 288 -6.21 2.24 -9.60
N LEU A 289 -5.98 2.34 -10.91
CA LEU A 289 -6.72 1.63 -11.93
C LEU A 289 -5.76 0.84 -12.82
N ASP A 290 -6.20 -0.31 -13.30
CA ASP A 290 -5.53 -0.96 -14.41
C ASP A 290 -5.82 -0.23 -15.74
N THR A 291 -5.01 -0.52 -16.76
CA THR A 291 -5.10 0.12 -18.07
C THR A 291 -6.45 -0.07 -18.76
N ILE A 292 -7.11 -1.22 -18.57
CA ILE A 292 -8.39 -1.50 -19.21
C ILE A 292 -9.48 -0.68 -18.54
N THR A 293 -9.56 -0.73 -17.21
CA THR A 293 -10.52 0.05 -16.43
C THR A 293 -10.38 1.55 -16.66
N TRP A 294 -9.15 2.06 -16.75
CA TRP A 294 -8.87 3.45 -17.11
C TRP A 294 -9.49 3.84 -18.45
N ASN A 295 -9.25 3.04 -19.50
CA ASN A 295 -9.77 3.34 -20.83
C ASN A 295 -11.28 3.13 -20.93
N CYS A 296 -11.84 2.20 -20.16
CA CYS A 296 -13.29 2.06 -20.04
C CYS A 296 -13.93 3.31 -19.41
N LEU A 297 -13.39 3.81 -18.30
CA LEU A 297 -13.88 5.05 -17.67
C LEU A 297 -13.73 6.25 -18.61
N LYS A 298 -12.58 6.38 -19.29
CA LYS A 298 -12.33 7.43 -20.27
C LYS A 298 -13.37 7.40 -21.39
N GLY A 299 -13.62 6.23 -21.99
CA GLY A 299 -14.60 6.04 -23.06
C GLY A 299 -16.03 6.30 -22.59
N TYR A 300 -16.38 5.83 -21.39
CA TYR A 300 -17.70 6.02 -20.80
C TYR A 300 -18.02 7.51 -20.56
N ILE A 301 -17.07 8.28 -20.00
CA ILE A 301 -17.21 9.73 -19.80
C ILE A 301 -17.34 10.49 -21.13
N GLN A 302 -16.79 9.95 -22.22
CA GLN A 302 -16.95 10.50 -23.56
C GLN A 302 -18.26 10.09 -24.25
N GLY A 303 -19.17 9.39 -23.56
CA GLY A 303 -20.49 9.04 -24.06
C GLY A 303 -20.61 7.63 -24.64
N ASN A 304 -19.58 6.79 -24.54
CA ASN A 304 -19.62 5.41 -25.05
C ASN A 304 -20.26 4.48 -24.00
N TYR A 305 -21.59 4.54 -23.88
CA TYR A 305 -22.33 3.81 -22.84
C TYR A 305 -22.67 2.36 -23.23
N LYS A 306 -22.63 2.00 -24.52
CA LYS A 306 -22.95 0.65 -25.01
C LYS A 306 -21.69 -0.21 -25.09
N LYS A 307 -21.84 -1.53 -24.86
CA LYS A 307 -20.75 -2.51 -24.88
C LYS A 307 -19.92 -2.42 -26.16
N GLU A 308 -20.59 -2.36 -27.31
CA GLU A 308 -19.94 -2.38 -28.62
C GLU A 308 -19.11 -1.10 -28.84
N SER A 309 -19.72 0.08 -28.61
CA SER A 309 -19.03 1.37 -28.75
C SER A 309 -17.87 1.53 -27.76
N LEU A 310 -18.02 1.03 -26.53
CA LEU A 310 -16.99 1.11 -25.52
C LEU A 310 -15.83 0.15 -25.82
N ALA A 311 -16.13 -1.06 -26.31
CA ALA A 311 -15.11 -1.99 -26.75
C ALA A 311 -14.32 -1.46 -27.94
N GLU A 312 -14.97 -0.82 -28.90
CA GLU A 312 -14.29 -0.16 -30.02
C GLU A 312 -13.36 0.96 -29.53
N PHE A 313 -13.85 1.83 -28.64
CA PHE A 313 -13.04 2.88 -28.02
C PHE A 313 -11.79 2.31 -27.32
N VAL A 314 -11.96 1.31 -26.45
CA VAL A 314 -10.85 0.70 -25.70
C VAL A 314 -9.86 0.02 -26.64
N LYS A 315 -10.34 -0.62 -27.73
CA LYS A 315 -9.48 -1.23 -28.74
C LYS A 315 -8.62 -0.20 -29.47
N CYS A 316 -9.16 0.99 -29.75
CA CYS A 316 -8.40 2.09 -30.34
C CYS A 316 -7.28 2.59 -29.41
N GLU A 317 -7.55 2.67 -28.11
CA GLU A 317 -6.55 3.09 -27.11
C GLU A 317 -5.53 1.99 -26.79
N ILE A 318 -5.90 0.71 -26.95
CA ILE A 318 -5.05 -0.45 -26.66
C ILE A 318 -5.10 -1.45 -27.84
N PRO A 319 -4.36 -1.22 -28.94
CA PRO A 319 -4.51 -1.98 -30.18
C PRO A 319 -4.20 -3.49 -30.08
N ASN A 320 -3.39 -3.90 -29.10
CA ASN A 320 -2.86 -5.26 -28.98
C ASN A 320 -3.71 -6.19 -28.07
N LEU A 321 -4.89 -5.77 -27.62
CA LEU A 321 -5.77 -6.62 -26.80
C LEU A 321 -6.55 -7.65 -27.64
N PRO A 322 -6.58 -8.95 -27.27
CA PRO A 322 -7.43 -9.94 -27.91
C PRO A 322 -8.92 -9.57 -27.81
N LYS A 323 -9.67 -9.74 -28.91
CA LYS A 323 -11.07 -9.29 -29.01
C LYS A 323 -12.00 -9.95 -27.99
N GLU A 324 -11.90 -11.27 -27.84
CA GLU A 324 -12.75 -12.04 -26.90
C GLU A 324 -12.50 -11.65 -25.44
N SER A 325 -11.24 -11.41 -25.07
CA SER A 325 -10.88 -10.91 -23.74
C SER A 325 -11.43 -9.50 -23.50
N LEU A 326 -11.37 -8.62 -24.51
CA LEU A 326 -11.84 -7.24 -24.41
C LEU A 326 -13.34 -7.15 -24.16
N GLU A 327 -14.17 -7.90 -24.88
CA GLU A 327 -15.63 -7.84 -24.72
C GLU A 327 -16.07 -8.26 -23.31
N ASN A 328 -15.45 -9.30 -22.74
CA ASN A 328 -15.72 -9.75 -21.38
C ASN A 328 -15.31 -8.71 -20.33
N LEU A 329 -14.16 -8.05 -20.53
CA LEU A 329 -13.66 -7.01 -19.63
C LEU A 329 -14.55 -5.76 -19.65
N VAL A 330 -14.98 -5.33 -20.83
CA VAL A 330 -15.90 -4.20 -21.00
C VAL A 330 -17.26 -4.51 -20.39
N GLU A 331 -17.78 -5.72 -20.59
CA GLU A 331 -19.04 -6.13 -19.98
C GLU A 331 -18.96 -6.13 -18.45
N ARG A 332 -17.85 -6.63 -17.88
CA ARG A 332 -17.62 -6.56 -16.44
C ARG A 332 -17.56 -5.12 -15.95
N PHE A 333 -16.84 -4.24 -16.65
CA PHE A 333 -16.79 -2.81 -16.31
C PHE A 333 -18.18 -2.18 -16.29
N LEU A 334 -19.03 -2.45 -17.28
CA LEU A 334 -20.39 -1.90 -17.35
C LEU A 334 -21.25 -2.36 -16.16
N ARG A 335 -21.08 -3.60 -15.69
CA ARG A 335 -21.75 -4.08 -14.46
C ARG A 335 -21.25 -3.37 -13.21
N ASP A 336 -19.99 -2.92 -13.22
CA ASP A 336 -19.35 -2.22 -12.11
C ASP A 336 -19.51 -0.68 -12.18
N ILE A 337 -20.32 -0.13 -13.10
CA ILE A 337 -20.63 1.32 -13.12
C ILE A 337 -21.06 1.85 -11.75
N PRO A 338 -21.96 1.19 -11.00
CA PRO A 338 -22.40 1.71 -9.70
C PRO A 338 -21.27 1.82 -8.68
N LEU A 339 -20.21 1.00 -8.79
CA LEU A 339 -19.00 1.14 -7.97
C LEU A 339 -18.34 2.50 -8.20
N TYR A 340 -18.15 2.89 -9.47
CA TYR A 340 -17.50 4.16 -9.82
C TYR A 340 -18.38 5.38 -9.55
N GLN A 341 -19.70 5.21 -9.51
CA GLN A 341 -20.64 6.23 -9.04
C GLN A 341 -20.51 6.46 -7.52
N VAL A 342 -20.50 5.37 -6.72
CA VAL A 342 -20.28 5.47 -5.27
C VAL A 342 -18.90 6.05 -4.95
N LEU A 343 -17.88 5.69 -5.73
CA LEU A 343 -16.55 6.28 -5.60
C LEU A 343 -16.50 7.76 -6.02
N GLY A 344 -17.60 8.32 -6.54
CA GLY A 344 -17.70 9.72 -6.95
C GLY A 344 -16.86 10.06 -8.18
N ILE A 345 -16.50 9.05 -8.99
CA ILE A 345 -15.75 9.20 -10.24
C ILE A 345 -16.72 9.43 -11.40
N LEU A 346 -17.82 8.69 -11.41
CA LEU A 346 -18.94 8.90 -12.33
C LEU A 346 -20.07 9.68 -11.65
N ASP A 347 -21.03 10.13 -12.46
CA ASP A 347 -22.30 10.72 -12.00
C ASP A 347 -23.32 9.66 -11.59
#